data_AF-A0AAU0XPE8-F1
#
_entry.id   AF-A0AAU0XPE8-F1
#
_cell.length_a   1.000
_cell.length_b   1.000
_cell.length_c   1.000
_cell.angle_alpha   90.00
_cell.angle_beta   90.00
_cell.angle_gamma   90.00
#
_symmetry.space_group_name_H-M   'P 1'
#
loop_
_entity.id
_entity.type
_entity.pdbx_description
1 polymer ?
#
loop_
_entity_poly.entity_id
_entity_poly.type
_entity_poly.pdbx_seq_one_letter_code
_entity_poly.pdbx_strand_id
1 'polypeptide(L)'
;MSLQLRTVVAIAAAATLTGGLLTAVAATPAVAAPAKYADDFNGDGHRDLAIGMPYKTINGAPAAGGVIVTFGSATGLTTKRVGLNQSSTGVPGTPEDGDRFGMSIAGGDLDADGYADLVVGADHEGVGSNEGQGSVTILWGGKKPFTSSTTTAVADPHPWQAHGWDVAVGDFTGDSGADLAVIESQSVAVYAGGFARGSQPKPTYTGLTGPGGQLGNSEAAVGDIDGDGKDDLAVTGSDSGYDRPAVDVFYGAAGGPRTGQRVTGGGTAVALGDINGDGYDDMAASLTWPEYYSAADPSAGAGYVTVRYGSATGVGDPMVIHQNSAGVPGADEDADGFGSSLAIGDITADGRAELVVGVDGEDLGSTKNAGDVAVFRGSASGVSMSGVVRISQGTTGVPGGPETDDLFGGQVRLADYNHNGKADLAVTAPFENGRNGALWTLLGTASGLTGSGSKVFGSDDYGLANGSRLGESLLD
;
A
#
# COMPACT_ATOMS: atom_id res chain seq x y z
N MET A 1 -1.81 46.04 54.37
CA MET A 1 -2.93 46.35 53.45
C MET A 1 -3.19 45.09 52.63
N SER A 2 -4.35 44.46 52.89
CA SER A 2 -5.03 43.35 52.19
C SER A 2 -4.22 42.15 51.65
N LEU A 3 -4.36 41.03 52.37
CA LEU A 3 -4.28 39.64 51.90
C LEU A 3 -5.28 39.37 50.75
N GLN A 4 -4.93 38.47 49.84
CA GLN A 4 -5.88 37.51 49.25
C GLN A 4 -5.29 36.10 49.29
N LEU A 5 -5.77 35.30 50.24
CA LEU A 5 -5.64 33.85 50.25
C LEU A 5 -6.62 33.27 49.22
N ARG A 6 -6.15 32.36 48.35
CA ARG A 6 -7.00 31.40 47.66
C ARG A 6 -6.95 30.07 48.41
N THR A 7 -8.05 29.75 49.05
CA THR A 7 -8.29 28.51 49.79
C THR A 7 -8.35 27.33 48.82
N VAL A 8 -7.44 26.37 48.98
CA VAL A 8 -7.54 25.04 48.36
C VAL A 8 -8.41 24.19 49.27
N VAL A 9 -9.52 23.68 48.76
CA VAL A 9 -10.35 22.68 49.46
C VAL A 9 -9.69 21.32 49.25
N ALA A 10 -9.04 20.80 50.30
CA ALA A 10 -8.60 19.42 50.37
C ALA A 10 -9.74 18.57 50.93
N ILE A 11 -10.31 17.68 50.12
CA ILE A 11 -11.24 16.64 50.59
C ILE A 11 -10.38 15.52 51.18
N ALA A 12 -10.36 15.40 52.49
CA ALA A 12 -9.79 14.25 53.19
C ALA A 12 -10.85 13.13 53.25
N ALA A 13 -10.74 12.13 52.38
CA ALA A 13 -11.47 10.87 52.53
C ALA A 13 -10.75 10.00 53.57
N ALA A 14 -11.34 9.88 54.77
CA ALA A 14 -10.89 8.93 55.77
C ALA A 14 -11.40 7.53 55.41
N ALA A 15 -10.53 6.68 54.87
CA ALA A 15 -10.81 5.27 54.68
C ALA A 15 -10.58 4.51 56.00
N THR A 16 -11.63 3.91 56.54
CA THR A 16 -11.56 2.95 57.65
C THR A 16 -10.84 1.69 57.17
N LEU A 17 -9.66 1.40 57.73
CA LEU A 17 -8.97 0.12 57.54
C LEU A 17 -9.72 -1.00 58.27
N THR A 18 -10.57 -1.72 57.55
CA THR A 18 -10.95 -3.10 57.93
C THR A 18 -9.95 -4.05 57.26
N GLY A 19 -9.20 -4.79 58.08
CA GLY A 19 -8.17 -5.75 57.65
C GLY A 19 -8.74 -6.95 56.90
N GLY A 20 -9.09 -6.75 55.63
CA GLY A 20 -9.23 -7.82 54.66
C GLY A 20 -7.86 -8.14 54.07
N LEU A 21 -7.52 -9.43 54.03
CA LEU A 21 -6.34 -9.95 53.35
C LEU A 21 -6.43 -9.54 51.87
N LEU A 22 -5.72 -8.49 51.47
CA LEU A 22 -5.56 -8.11 50.06
C LEU A 22 -4.70 -9.20 49.41
N THR A 23 -5.35 -10.16 48.77
CA THR A 23 -4.67 -10.98 47.75
C THR A 23 -4.23 -10.01 46.66
N ALA A 24 -2.95 -9.68 46.64
CA ALA A 24 -2.34 -8.98 45.51
C ALA A 24 -2.49 -9.89 44.29
N VAL A 25 -3.53 -9.65 43.50
CA VAL A 25 -3.62 -10.23 42.16
C VAL A 25 -2.44 -9.62 41.42
N ALA A 26 -1.51 -10.46 40.96
CA ALA A 26 -0.42 -10.00 40.13
C ALA A 26 -1.04 -9.22 38.96
N ALA A 27 -0.65 -7.95 38.79
CA ALA A 27 -1.06 -7.18 37.63
C ALA A 27 -0.66 -8.00 36.40
N THR A 28 -1.63 -8.28 35.52
CA THR A 28 -1.33 -8.83 34.20
C THR A 28 -0.27 -7.92 33.57
N PRO A 29 0.80 -8.48 32.98
CA PRO A 29 1.77 -7.66 32.26
C PRO A 29 1.00 -6.75 31.30
N ALA A 30 1.29 -5.45 31.32
CA ALA A 30 0.74 -4.56 30.31
C ALA A 30 1.25 -5.04 28.96
N VAL A 31 0.35 -5.51 28.11
CA VAL A 31 0.64 -5.78 26.70
C VAL A 31 0.88 -4.42 26.04
N ALA A 32 1.85 -4.33 25.14
CA ALA A 32 2.06 -3.11 24.36
C ALA A 32 0.77 -2.81 23.57
N ALA A 33 0.46 -1.53 23.38
CA ALA A 33 -0.59 -1.18 22.43
C ALA A 33 -0.06 -1.44 21.02
N PRO A 34 -0.90 -1.86 20.07
CA PRO A 34 -0.51 -1.98 18.67
C PRO A 34 0.10 -0.68 18.13
N ALA A 35 0.95 -0.79 17.11
CA ALA A 35 1.50 0.37 16.42
C ALA A 35 0.37 1.27 15.94
N LYS A 36 0.53 2.58 16.14
CA LYS A 36 -0.48 3.56 15.73
C LYS A 36 -0.64 3.62 14.21
N TYR A 37 0.45 3.41 13.48
CA TYR A 37 0.50 3.45 12.04
C TYR A 37 1.09 2.14 11.54
N ALA A 38 0.50 1.58 10.48
CA ALA A 38 0.95 0.35 9.84
C ALA A 38 2.35 0.46 9.21
N ASP A 39 2.90 1.67 9.14
CA ASP A 39 4.14 2.01 8.48
C ASP A 39 5.10 2.81 9.38
N ASP A 40 4.91 2.83 10.70
CA ASP A 40 5.91 3.39 11.65
C ASP A 40 6.82 2.26 12.19
N PHE A 41 7.80 1.85 11.39
CA PHE A 41 8.63 0.68 11.70
C PHE A 41 9.58 0.94 12.86
N ASN A 42 9.91 2.22 13.12
CA ASN A 42 10.88 2.62 14.12
C ASN A 42 10.25 3.12 15.44
N GLY A 43 8.94 3.37 15.44
CA GLY A 43 8.13 3.80 16.59
C GLY A 43 8.35 5.26 17.00
N ASP A 44 8.74 6.14 16.07
CA ASP A 44 8.97 7.57 16.35
C ASP A 44 7.71 8.43 16.18
N GLY A 45 6.61 7.83 15.74
CA GLY A 45 5.33 8.49 15.54
C GLY A 45 5.19 9.20 14.20
N HIS A 46 6.14 9.02 13.27
CA HIS A 46 6.02 9.41 11.87
C HIS A 46 5.91 8.16 10.99
N ARG A 47 5.05 8.24 9.97
CA ARG A 47 4.95 7.17 8.97
C ARG A 47 6.23 7.12 8.15
N ASP A 48 6.75 5.92 7.94
CA ASP A 48 7.90 5.61 7.09
C ASP A 48 7.43 5.13 5.71
N LEU A 49 8.36 4.91 4.79
CA LEU A 49 8.05 4.39 3.46
C LEU A 49 9.05 3.33 3.04
N ALA A 50 8.54 2.15 2.68
CA ALA A 50 9.31 1.12 2.00
C ALA A 50 9.12 1.23 0.47
N ILE A 51 10.23 1.10 -0.26
CA ILE A 51 10.32 1.32 -1.70
C ILE A 51 11.04 0.11 -2.30
N GLY A 52 10.37 -0.61 -3.18
CA GLY A 52 10.91 -1.81 -3.80
C GLY A 52 11.75 -1.54 -5.02
N MET A 53 12.68 -2.46 -5.25
CA MET A 53 13.55 -2.54 -6.41
C MET A 53 13.67 -4.01 -6.85
N PRO A 54 12.56 -4.72 -7.15
CA PRO A 54 12.57 -6.16 -7.43
C PRO A 54 13.53 -6.57 -8.55
N TYR A 55 13.81 -5.68 -9.50
CA TYR A 55 14.70 -5.95 -10.62
C TYR A 55 16.17 -5.60 -10.38
N LYS A 56 16.52 -5.16 -9.16
CA LYS A 56 17.89 -4.80 -8.81
C LYS A 56 18.80 -6.03 -8.78
N THR A 57 20.00 -5.87 -9.34
CA THR A 57 21.06 -6.88 -9.21
C THR A 57 21.69 -6.85 -7.82
N ILE A 58 21.83 -8.01 -7.18
CA ILE A 58 22.48 -8.19 -5.88
C ILE A 58 23.56 -9.24 -6.00
N ASN A 59 24.79 -8.92 -5.60
CA ASN A 59 25.94 -9.84 -5.60
C ASN A 59 26.18 -10.59 -6.94
N GLY A 60 25.77 -10.00 -8.06
CA GLY A 60 25.89 -10.58 -9.40
C GLY A 60 24.64 -11.31 -9.90
N ALA A 61 23.64 -11.56 -9.04
CA ALA A 61 22.37 -12.16 -9.41
C ALA A 61 21.40 -11.09 -9.95
N PRO A 62 21.04 -11.10 -11.24
CA PRO A 62 20.11 -10.13 -11.82
C PRO A 62 18.68 -10.34 -11.28
N ALA A 63 17.96 -9.23 -11.05
CA ALA A 63 16.58 -9.26 -10.54
C ALA A 63 16.39 -10.09 -9.24
N ALA A 64 17.42 -10.20 -8.42
CA ALA A 64 17.31 -10.77 -7.08
C ALA A 64 16.51 -9.84 -6.14
N GLY A 65 16.55 -8.54 -6.40
CA GLY A 65 15.69 -7.56 -5.76
C GLY A 65 16.21 -6.97 -4.45
N GLY A 66 15.55 -5.90 -4.00
CA GLY A 66 15.87 -5.21 -2.76
C GLY A 66 14.77 -4.23 -2.35
N VAL A 67 14.86 -3.74 -1.12
CA VAL A 67 13.96 -2.72 -0.56
C VAL A 67 14.79 -1.62 0.10
N ILE A 68 14.41 -0.36 -0.08
CA ILE A 68 14.85 0.76 0.77
C ILE A 68 13.67 1.13 1.68
N VAL A 69 13.92 1.22 2.97
CA VAL A 69 13.01 1.88 3.91
C VAL A 69 13.57 3.26 4.24
N THR A 70 12.83 4.31 3.93
CA THR A 70 13.14 5.69 4.32
C THR A 70 12.24 6.13 5.46
N PHE A 71 12.80 6.87 6.41
CA PHE A 71 12.09 7.22 7.64
C PHE A 71 11.42 8.59 7.57
N GLY A 72 10.19 8.66 8.10
CA GLY A 72 9.43 9.88 8.28
C GLY A 72 10.08 10.83 9.29
N SER A 73 9.59 12.07 9.30
CA SER A 73 10.01 13.09 10.27
C SER A 73 9.01 14.23 10.29
N ALA A 74 9.13 15.17 11.23
CA ALA A 74 8.33 16.41 11.22
C ALA A 74 8.47 17.27 9.94
N THR A 75 9.40 16.94 9.04
CA THR A 75 9.56 17.59 7.73
C THR A 75 9.18 16.69 6.55
N GLY A 76 8.56 15.53 6.80
CA GLY A 76 8.28 14.48 5.82
C GLY A 76 9.46 13.50 5.69
N LEU A 77 9.46 12.72 4.60
CA LEU A 77 10.53 11.77 4.31
C LEU A 77 11.92 12.46 4.19
N THR A 78 12.97 11.68 4.46
CA THR A 78 14.36 12.14 4.48
C THR A 78 15.28 11.18 3.72
N THR A 79 16.60 11.41 3.74
CA THR A 79 17.58 10.47 3.16
C THR A 79 18.04 9.39 4.16
N LYS A 80 17.61 9.48 5.42
CA LYS A 80 17.87 8.45 6.45
C LYS A 80 17.12 7.19 6.08
N ARG A 81 17.84 6.08 5.97
CA ARG A 81 17.29 4.83 5.42
C ARG A 81 17.91 3.57 5.98
N VAL A 82 17.27 2.44 5.69
CA VAL A 82 17.84 1.09 5.72
C VAL A 82 17.66 0.45 4.35
N GLY A 83 18.68 -0.26 3.86
CA GLY A 83 18.59 -1.09 2.66
C GLY A 83 18.54 -2.57 3.01
N LEU A 84 17.66 -3.30 2.35
CA LEU A 84 17.33 -4.69 2.62
C LEU A 84 17.35 -5.51 1.31
N ASN A 85 17.76 -6.77 1.43
CA ASN A 85 17.71 -7.83 0.43
C ASN A 85 18.04 -9.16 1.13
N GLN A 86 17.91 -10.31 0.45
CA GLN A 86 18.13 -11.63 1.05
C GLN A 86 19.55 -11.89 1.57
N SER A 87 20.57 -11.10 1.19
CA SER A 87 21.92 -11.18 1.79
C SER A 87 22.11 -10.31 3.03
N SER A 88 21.09 -9.55 3.44
CA SER A 88 21.15 -8.68 4.61
C SER A 88 21.15 -9.50 5.90
N THR A 89 21.86 -9.01 6.92
CA THR A 89 21.89 -9.69 8.23
C THR A 89 20.49 -9.77 8.81
N GLY A 90 20.06 -10.97 9.19
CA GLY A 90 18.73 -11.19 9.77
C GLY A 90 17.62 -11.36 8.73
N VAL A 91 17.93 -11.37 7.43
CA VAL A 91 16.99 -11.74 6.35
C VAL A 91 17.34 -13.16 5.88
N PRO A 92 16.37 -14.09 5.74
CA PRO A 92 16.64 -15.46 5.34
C PRO A 92 16.86 -15.56 3.82
N GLY A 93 17.52 -16.64 3.40
CA GLY A 93 17.76 -16.91 1.98
C GLY A 93 19.08 -16.38 1.46
N THR A 94 19.26 -16.48 0.14
CA THR A 94 20.38 -15.93 -0.61
C THR A 94 19.83 -15.30 -1.88
N PRO A 95 20.36 -14.15 -2.34
CA PRO A 95 19.92 -13.57 -3.60
C PRO A 95 20.25 -14.48 -4.79
N GLU A 96 19.23 -14.87 -5.55
CA GLU A 96 19.29 -15.69 -6.75
C GLU A 96 18.68 -14.95 -7.95
N ASP A 97 18.92 -15.49 -9.15
CA ASP A 97 18.49 -14.84 -10.39
C ASP A 97 16.96 -14.84 -10.46
N GLY A 98 16.37 -13.65 -10.39
CA GLY A 98 14.93 -13.46 -10.58
C GLY A 98 14.06 -13.66 -9.34
N ASP A 99 14.61 -13.76 -8.12
CA ASP A 99 13.79 -13.88 -6.89
C ASP A 99 12.81 -12.74 -6.70
N ARG A 100 13.18 -11.54 -7.18
CA ARG A 100 12.39 -10.31 -7.10
C ARG A 100 12.02 -9.92 -5.67
N PHE A 101 12.94 -10.05 -4.72
CA PHE A 101 12.72 -9.54 -3.36
C PHE A 101 12.32 -8.06 -3.38
N GLY A 102 11.20 -7.72 -2.74
CA GLY A 102 10.62 -6.39 -2.84
C GLY A 102 9.64 -6.23 -3.99
N MET A 103 9.14 -7.31 -4.60
CA MET A 103 8.10 -7.24 -5.64
C MET A 103 6.81 -6.65 -5.06
N SER A 104 6.41 -7.11 -3.87
CA SER A 104 5.25 -6.65 -3.13
C SER A 104 5.64 -6.30 -1.70
N ILE A 105 4.98 -5.28 -1.13
CA ILE A 105 5.36 -4.70 0.15
C ILE A 105 4.12 -4.24 0.92
N ALA A 106 3.95 -4.73 2.14
CA ALA A 106 2.91 -4.27 3.07
C ALA A 106 3.49 -4.00 4.46
N GLY A 107 2.73 -3.30 5.30
CA GLY A 107 3.13 -2.95 6.67
C GLY A 107 2.02 -3.19 7.67
N GLY A 108 2.40 -3.52 8.91
CA GLY A 108 1.48 -3.59 10.05
C GLY A 108 2.15 -4.20 11.26
N ASP A 109 1.59 -4.00 12.45
CA ASP A 109 2.13 -4.57 13.70
C ASP A 109 1.64 -6.01 13.87
N LEU A 110 2.37 -6.96 13.26
CA LEU A 110 1.98 -8.36 13.16
C LEU A 110 2.20 -9.09 14.49
N ASP A 111 3.18 -8.67 15.29
CA ASP A 111 3.49 -9.26 16.59
C ASP A 111 2.98 -8.48 17.82
N ALA A 112 2.22 -7.40 17.59
CA ALA A 112 1.59 -6.55 18.58
C ALA A 112 2.57 -5.98 19.61
N ASP A 113 3.78 -5.59 19.17
CA ASP A 113 4.83 -5.03 20.04
C ASP A 113 4.85 -3.50 20.08
N GLY A 114 3.99 -2.85 19.29
CA GLY A 114 3.85 -1.40 19.20
C GLY A 114 4.72 -0.75 18.12
N TYR A 115 5.43 -1.54 17.30
CA TYR A 115 6.16 -1.08 16.11
C TYR A 115 5.55 -1.75 14.88
N ALA A 116 5.46 -1.02 13.77
CA ALA A 116 5.07 -1.67 12.53
C ALA A 116 6.15 -2.66 12.08
N ASP A 117 5.73 -3.75 11.45
CA ASP A 117 6.58 -4.73 10.80
C ASP A 117 6.46 -4.60 9.28
N LEU A 118 7.53 -4.92 8.57
CA LEU A 118 7.58 -4.87 7.11
C LEU A 118 7.39 -6.26 6.52
N VAL A 119 6.41 -6.43 5.65
CA VAL A 119 6.19 -7.65 4.87
C VAL A 119 6.74 -7.44 3.46
N VAL A 120 7.53 -8.39 2.98
CA VAL A 120 8.17 -8.33 1.65
C VAL A 120 7.99 -9.63 0.90
N GLY A 121 7.40 -9.56 -0.30
CA GLY A 121 7.31 -10.66 -1.24
C GLY A 121 8.56 -10.81 -2.13
N ALA A 122 8.86 -12.06 -2.46
CA ALA A 122 9.81 -12.49 -3.49
C ALA A 122 9.11 -13.59 -4.30
N ASP A 123 8.27 -13.17 -5.22
CA ASP A 123 7.24 -14.01 -5.86
C ASP A 123 7.80 -15.03 -6.87
N HIS A 124 9.08 -14.94 -7.20
CA HIS A 124 9.77 -15.93 -8.03
C HIS A 124 10.86 -16.73 -7.31
N GLU A 125 10.97 -16.58 -5.98
CA GLU A 125 11.91 -17.36 -5.16
C GLU A 125 11.82 -18.87 -5.48
N GLY A 126 12.98 -19.47 -5.73
CA GLY A 126 13.13 -20.92 -5.85
C GLY A 126 13.34 -21.58 -4.49
N VAL A 127 12.37 -22.37 -4.00
CA VAL A 127 12.50 -23.07 -2.71
C VAL A 127 12.75 -24.56 -2.91
N GLY A 128 14.00 -24.99 -2.70
CA GLY A 128 14.39 -26.39 -2.86
C GLY A 128 14.28 -26.85 -4.32
N SER A 129 13.30 -27.69 -4.64
CA SER A 129 13.02 -28.11 -6.03
C SER A 129 11.84 -27.38 -6.68
N ASN A 130 11.22 -26.44 -5.96
CA ASN A 130 10.04 -25.70 -6.43
C ASN A 130 10.48 -24.34 -6.98
N GLU A 131 10.78 -24.31 -8.28
CA GLU A 131 11.09 -23.07 -9.01
C GLU A 131 9.86 -22.14 -9.03
N GLY A 132 10.05 -20.85 -8.75
CA GLY A 132 8.96 -19.87 -8.74
C GLY A 132 7.87 -20.15 -7.70
N GLN A 133 8.18 -20.90 -6.64
CA GLN A 133 7.24 -21.10 -5.53
C GLN A 133 6.87 -19.76 -4.89
N GLY A 134 7.84 -18.84 -4.83
CA GLY A 134 7.73 -17.58 -4.13
C GLY A 134 7.96 -17.72 -2.63
N SER A 135 8.23 -16.59 -1.98
CA SER A 135 8.32 -16.47 -0.54
C SER A 135 7.84 -15.11 -0.03
N VAL A 136 7.40 -15.07 1.23
CA VAL A 136 7.09 -13.84 1.95
C VAL A 136 7.93 -13.78 3.22
N THR A 137 8.63 -12.67 3.43
CA THR A 137 9.44 -12.38 4.61
C THR A 137 8.82 -11.27 5.43
N ILE A 138 8.64 -11.51 6.73
CA ILE A 138 8.21 -10.51 7.71
C ILE A 138 9.46 -10.03 8.46
N LEU A 139 9.85 -8.77 8.28
CA LEU A 139 10.96 -8.13 8.98
C LEU A 139 10.44 -7.31 10.15
N TRP A 140 10.88 -7.68 11.35
CA TRP A 140 10.34 -7.10 12.59
C TRP A 140 10.77 -5.65 12.78
N GLY A 141 9.80 -4.81 13.15
CA GLY A 141 10.00 -3.45 13.61
C GLY A 141 10.74 -3.34 14.92
N GLY A 142 10.93 -2.10 15.36
CA GLY A 142 11.54 -1.78 16.64
C GLY A 142 12.38 -0.52 16.60
N LYS A 143 12.90 -0.10 17.76
CA LYS A 143 13.84 1.04 17.88
C LYS A 143 15.07 0.95 16.96
N LYS A 144 15.44 -0.28 16.60
CA LYS A 144 16.42 -0.62 15.57
C LYS A 144 15.74 -1.66 14.69
N PRO A 145 14.95 -1.21 13.70
CA PRO A 145 14.09 -2.13 12.97
C PRO A 145 14.93 -3.06 12.09
N PHE A 146 14.31 -4.15 11.67
CA PHE A 146 14.82 -5.09 10.67
C PHE A 146 16.09 -5.85 11.09
N THR A 147 16.32 -6.05 12.39
CA THR A 147 17.45 -6.87 12.88
C THR A 147 17.15 -8.37 12.93
N SER A 148 15.91 -8.76 12.68
CA SER A 148 15.41 -10.13 12.69
C SER A 148 14.16 -10.22 11.84
N SER A 149 13.84 -11.42 11.38
CA SER A 149 12.67 -11.68 10.52
C SER A 149 12.16 -13.12 10.71
N THR A 150 11.07 -13.45 10.01
CA THR A 150 10.67 -14.83 9.70
C THR A 150 10.15 -14.90 8.26
N THR A 151 10.13 -16.09 7.67
CA THR A 151 9.32 -16.34 6.46
C THR A 151 7.97 -16.93 6.83
N THR A 152 6.99 -16.84 5.93
CA THR A 152 5.74 -17.60 6.03
C THR A 152 5.93 -19.06 5.61
N ALA A 153 5.05 -19.95 6.07
CA ALA A 153 4.99 -21.33 5.58
C ALA A 153 4.00 -21.45 4.42
N VAL A 154 4.44 -21.98 3.27
CA VAL A 154 3.57 -22.12 2.09
C VAL A 154 2.71 -23.38 2.20
N ALA A 155 1.41 -23.27 1.93
CA ALA A 155 0.50 -24.41 1.85
C ALA A 155 0.65 -25.13 0.51
N ASP A 156 0.73 -26.46 0.56
CA ASP A 156 0.89 -27.34 -0.61
C ASP A 156 1.96 -26.83 -1.62
N PRO A 157 3.21 -26.64 -1.17
CA PRO A 157 4.25 -25.95 -1.95
C PRO A 157 4.57 -26.67 -3.27
N HIS A 158 4.50 -25.94 -4.37
CA HIS A 158 4.77 -26.43 -5.73
C HIS A 158 5.37 -25.35 -6.63
N PRO A 159 5.95 -25.70 -7.79
CA PRO A 159 6.50 -24.71 -8.71
C PRO A 159 5.45 -23.72 -9.23
N TRP A 160 5.87 -22.47 -9.46
CA TRP A 160 5.05 -21.39 -10.05
C TRP A 160 3.79 -21.01 -9.26
N GLN A 161 3.81 -21.22 -7.94
CA GLN A 161 2.74 -20.77 -7.05
C GLN A 161 2.74 -19.25 -6.85
N ALA A 162 3.92 -18.63 -6.98
CA ALA A 162 4.16 -17.21 -6.73
C ALA A 162 3.63 -16.71 -5.39
N HIS A 163 3.98 -17.41 -4.31
CA HIS A 163 3.66 -17.00 -2.96
C HIS A 163 4.31 -15.65 -2.65
N GLY A 164 3.49 -14.61 -2.50
CA GLY A 164 3.95 -13.23 -2.36
C GLY A 164 3.98 -12.45 -3.67
N TRP A 165 3.25 -12.88 -4.70
CA TRP A 165 2.97 -12.07 -5.90
C TRP A 165 2.47 -10.69 -5.49
N ASP A 166 1.53 -10.69 -4.54
CA ASP A 166 1.19 -9.50 -3.77
C ASP A 166 0.94 -9.83 -2.28
N VAL A 167 0.99 -8.82 -1.41
CA VAL A 167 0.77 -8.97 0.04
C VAL A 167 -0.06 -7.83 0.60
N ALA A 168 -0.92 -8.13 1.56
CA ALA A 168 -1.78 -7.14 2.22
C ALA A 168 -1.90 -7.45 3.72
N VAL A 169 -1.95 -6.41 4.55
CA VAL A 169 -2.10 -6.54 6.01
C VAL A 169 -3.35 -5.79 6.47
N GLY A 170 -4.18 -6.45 7.29
CA GLY A 170 -5.45 -5.93 7.81
C GLY A 170 -6.08 -6.90 8.81
N ASP A 171 -7.15 -6.50 9.50
CA ASP A 171 -7.96 -7.36 10.38
C ASP A 171 -9.04 -8.12 9.58
N PHE A 172 -8.62 -9.12 8.80
CA PHE A 172 -9.52 -9.93 7.97
C PHE A 172 -10.37 -10.92 8.78
N THR A 173 -9.93 -11.25 10.01
CA THR A 173 -10.60 -12.21 10.90
C THR A 173 -11.50 -11.57 11.95
N GLY A 174 -11.43 -10.24 12.11
CA GLY A 174 -12.19 -9.47 13.09
C GLY A 174 -11.80 -9.71 14.53
N ASP A 175 -10.55 -10.10 14.78
CA ASP A 175 -10.01 -10.31 16.11
C ASP A 175 -9.21 -9.11 16.65
N SER A 176 -9.16 -8.01 15.87
CA SER A 176 -8.43 -6.78 16.13
C SER A 176 -6.90 -6.93 16.12
N GLY A 177 -6.38 -8.08 15.71
CA GLY A 177 -4.98 -8.29 15.38
C GLY A 177 -4.72 -8.05 13.89
N ALA A 178 -3.47 -7.73 13.54
CA ALA A 178 -3.07 -7.70 12.14
C ALA A 178 -2.97 -9.13 11.59
N ASP A 179 -3.72 -9.41 10.54
CA ASP A 179 -3.61 -10.60 9.71
C ASP A 179 -2.79 -10.28 8.45
N LEU A 180 -2.25 -11.32 7.82
CA LEU A 180 -1.53 -11.19 6.55
C LEU A 180 -2.27 -11.99 5.46
N ALA A 181 -2.70 -11.31 4.40
CA ALA A 181 -3.11 -11.92 3.15
C ALA A 181 -1.90 -12.01 2.21
N VAL A 182 -1.67 -13.20 1.67
CA VAL A 182 -0.68 -13.44 0.62
C VAL A 182 -1.42 -13.84 -0.64
N ILE A 183 -1.23 -13.04 -1.68
CA ILE A 183 -1.82 -13.24 -2.99
C ILE A 183 -0.85 -14.12 -3.77
N GLU A 184 -1.37 -15.26 -4.23
CA GLU A 184 -0.69 -16.21 -5.10
C GLU A 184 -1.23 -16.07 -6.52
N SER A 185 -0.61 -16.69 -7.51
CA SER A 185 -1.06 -16.54 -8.91
C SER A 185 -2.54 -16.87 -9.13
N GLN A 186 -3.13 -17.78 -8.36
CA GLN A 186 -4.52 -18.24 -8.56
C GLN A 186 -5.35 -18.40 -7.28
N SER A 187 -4.82 -17.94 -6.15
CA SER A 187 -5.51 -18.08 -4.87
C SER A 187 -5.04 -17.02 -3.88
N VAL A 188 -5.77 -16.87 -2.78
CA VAL A 188 -5.34 -16.08 -1.64
C VAL A 188 -5.17 -17.01 -0.43
N ALA A 189 -4.07 -16.83 0.30
CA ALA A 189 -3.82 -17.45 1.59
C ALA A 189 -3.81 -16.39 2.69
N VAL A 190 -4.56 -16.61 3.77
CA VAL A 190 -4.61 -15.69 4.91
C VAL A 190 -4.01 -16.34 6.14
N TYR A 191 -3.06 -15.63 6.75
CA TYR A 191 -2.38 -15.95 7.99
C TYR A 191 -3.02 -15.11 9.08
N ALA A 192 -3.84 -15.76 9.91
CA ALA A 192 -4.43 -15.09 11.06
C ALA A 192 -3.34 -14.63 12.06
N GLY A 193 -3.66 -13.58 12.81
CA GLY A 193 -2.80 -12.90 13.77
C GLY A 193 -2.22 -13.79 14.88
N GLY A 194 -1.47 -13.16 15.78
CA GLY A 194 -0.70 -13.86 16.81
C GLY A 194 0.67 -14.34 16.32
N PHE A 195 1.28 -13.56 15.43
CA PHE A 195 2.64 -13.81 14.96
C PHE A 195 3.61 -13.73 16.14
N ALA A 196 4.62 -14.60 16.12
CA ALA A 196 5.62 -14.66 17.18
C ALA A 196 7.02 -14.71 16.56
N ARG A 197 7.91 -13.83 17.03
CA ARG A 197 9.30 -13.81 16.58
C ARG A 197 9.95 -15.18 16.73
N GLY A 198 10.62 -15.62 15.66
CA GLY A 198 11.31 -16.92 15.61
C GLY A 198 10.39 -18.12 15.34
N SER A 199 9.09 -17.90 15.12
CA SER A 199 8.16 -18.92 14.64
C SER A 199 7.78 -18.63 13.20
N GLN A 200 7.65 -19.70 12.39
CA GLN A 200 7.17 -19.60 11.03
C GLN A 200 5.62 -19.63 11.04
N PRO A 201 4.92 -18.51 10.73
CA PRO A 201 3.46 -18.50 10.68
C PRO A 201 2.95 -19.43 9.57
N LYS A 202 1.80 -20.05 9.82
CA LYS A 202 1.14 -20.97 8.88
C LYS A 202 -0.18 -20.36 8.41
N PRO A 203 -0.59 -20.57 7.16
CA PRO A 203 -1.83 -20.02 6.66
C PRO A 203 -2.98 -20.70 7.38
N THR A 204 -3.94 -19.89 7.81
CA THR A 204 -5.16 -20.34 8.49
C THR A 204 -6.27 -20.61 7.48
N TYR A 205 -6.33 -19.79 6.43
CA TYR A 205 -7.26 -19.93 5.31
C TYR A 205 -6.47 -20.02 4.02
N THR A 206 -6.78 -21.00 3.17
CA THR A 206 -6.05 -21.25 1.92
C THR A 206 -7.03 -21.48 0.78
N GLY A 207 -6.56 -21.25 -0.45
CA GLY A 207 -7.36 -21.53 -1.65
C GLY A 207 -8.59 -20.63 -1.78
N LEU A 208 -8.57 -19.44 -1.18
CA LEU A 208 -9.67 -18.48 -1.32
C LEU A 208 -9.74 -18.00 -2.77
N THR A 209 -10.96 -18.00 -3.32
CA THR A 209 -11.27 -17.56 -4.69
C THR A 209 -12.61 -16.84 -4.68
N GLY A 210 -12.81 -15.93 -5.64
CA GLY A 210 -14.06 -15.19 -5.74
C GLY A 210 -15.18 -15.86 -6.54
N PRO A 211 -16.35 -15.20 -6.62
CA PRO A 211 -17.49 -15.69 -7.38
C PRO A 211 -17.17 -15.82 -8.87
N GLY A 212 -17.15 -17.05 -9.38
CA GLY A 212 -16.87 -17.33 -10.80
C GLY A 212 -15.55 -18.06 -11.05
N GLY A 213 -14.84 -18.48 -10.00
CA GLY A 213 -13.62 -19.30 -10.09
C GLY A 213 -12.34 -18.48 -10.00
N GLN A 214 -11.20 -19.10 -10.31
CA GLN A 214 -9.87 -18.49 -10.14
C GLN A 214 -9.64 -17.31 -11.09
N LEU A 215 -8.96 -16.29 -10.60
CA LEU A 215 -8.30 -15.27 -11.40
C LEU A 215 -6.79 -15.57 -11.44
N GLY A 216 -6.11 -15.18 -12.50
CA GLY A 216 -4.70 -14.83 -12.48
C GLY A 216 -4.56 -13.53 -11.71
N ASN A 217 -4.27 -13.61 -10.42
CA ASN A 217 -4.25 -12.45 -9.53
C ASN A 217 -3.11 -11.49 -9.93
N SER A 218 -3.31 -10.19 -9.67
CA SER A 218 -2.34 -9.15 -10.00
C SER A 218 -1.97 -8.27 -8.80
N GLU A 219 -2.95 -7.63 -8.16
CA GLU A 219 -2.77 -6.64 -7.09
C GLU A 219 -3.92 -6.74 -6.08
N ALA A 220 -3.74 -6.27 -4.86
CA ALA A 220 -4.75 -6.24 -3.82
C ALA A 220 -4.78 -4.92 -3.05
N ALA A 221 -5.93 -4.61 -2.44
CA ALA A 221 -6.09 -3.48 -1.54
C ALA A 221 -6.99 -3.85 -0.35
N VAL A 222 -6.81 -3.09 0.73
CA VAL A 222 -7.46 -3.32 2.03
C VAL A 222 -8.30 -2.11 2.44
N GLY A 223 -9.50 -2.35 2.98
CA GLY A 223 -10.41 -1.32 3.48
C GLY A 223 -11.73 -1.92 3.97
N ASP A 224 -12.58 -1.15 4.64
CA ASP A 224 -13.87 -1.60 5.19
C ASP A 224 -15.04 -1.20 4.26
N ILE A 225 -15.26 -2.00 3.21
CA ILE A 225 -16.27 -1.71 2.17
C ILE A 225 -17.68 -1.85 2.73
N ASP A 226 -17.90 -2.80 3.64
CA ASP A 226 -19.23 -3.09 4.23
C ASP A 226 -19.50 -2.44 5.59
N GLY A 227 -18.54 -1.67 6.10
CA GLY A 227 -18.68 -0.83 7.30
C GLY A 227 -18.90 -1.64 8.58
N ASP A 228 -18.44 -2.89 8.61
CA ASP A 228 -18.63 -3.80 9.74
C ASP A 228 -17.48 -3.73 10.77
N GLY A 229 -16.46 -2.91 10.48
CA GLY A 229 -15.28 -2.68 11.30
C GLY A 229 -14.20 -3.74 11.16
N LYS A 230 -14.27 -4.59 10.14
CA LYS A 230 -13.22 -5.54 9.74
C LYS A 230 -12.70 -5.12 8.38
N ASP A 231 -11.43 -5.42 8.16
CA ASP A 231 -10.84 -5.12 6.87
C ASP A 231 -11.32 -6.14 5.83
N ASP A 232 -11.76 -5.63 4.69
CA ASP A 232 -12.06 -6.37 3.47
C ASP A 232 -10.84 -6.35 2.55
N LEU A 233 -10.76 -7.35 1.67
CA LEU A 233 -9.69 -7.51 0.69
C LEU A 233 -10.28 -7.47 -0.72
N ALA A 234 -9.86 -6.51 -1.54
CA ALA A 234 -10.10 -6.50 -2.97
C ALA A 234 -8.88 -7.06 -3.70
N VAL A 235 -9.07 -7.98 -4.65
CA VAL A 235 -7.99 -8.61 -5.43
C VAL A 235 -8.29 -8.52 -6.91
N THR A 236 -7.43 -7.86 -7.68
CA THR A 236 -7.52 -7.74 -9.13
C THR A 236 -6.98 -8.99 -9.82
N GLY A 237 -7.45 -9.22 -11.03
CA GLY A 237 -6.85 -10.19 -11.92
C GLY A 237 -7.67 -10.38 -13.19
N SER A 238 -7.36 -11.43 -13.95
CA SER A 238 -8.16 -11.85 -15.09
C SER A 238 -8.47 -13.35 -15.00
N ASP A 239 -9.55 -13.81 -15.63
CA ASP A 239 -9.93 -15.21 -15.54
C ASP A 239 -8.86 -16.18 -16.11
N SER A 240 -9.08 -17.49 -16.02
CA SER A 240 -8.11 -18.52 -16.47
C SER A 240 -7.71 -18.47 -17.96
N GLY A 241 -8.36 -17.64 -18.79
CA GLY A 241 -7.97 -17.34 -20.17
C GLY A 241 -7.07 -16.09 -20.30
N TYR A 242 -6.83 -15.41 -19.18
CA TYR A 242 -6.14 -14.14 -18.99
C TYR A 242 -6.72 -12.95 -19.74
N ASP A 243 -7.91 -13.06 -20.32
CA ASP A 243 -8.48 -12.03 -21.18
C ASP A 243 -9.69 -11.31 -20.56
N ARG A 244 -10.33 -11.85 -19.50
CA ARG A 244 -11.47 -11.19 -18.86
C ARG A 244 -11.11 -10.64 -17.48
N PRO A 245 -10.85 -9.32 -17.36
CA PRO A 245 -10.43 -8.68 -16.12
C PRO A 245 -11.59 -8.54 -15.13
N ALA A 246 -11.28 -8.72 -13.85
CA ALA A 246 -12.22 -8.60 -12.75
C ALA A 246 -11.52 -8.22 -11.43
N VAL A 247 -12.34 -7.87 -10.44
CA VAL A 247 -11.92 -7.72 -9.04
C VAL A 247 -12.78 -8.61 -8.16
N ASP A 248 -12.12 -9.43 -7.34
CA ASP A 248 -12.74 -10.21 -6.27
C ASP A 248 -12.70 -9.46 -4.96
N VAL A 249 -13.85 -9.33 -4.29
CA VAL A 249 -13.94 -8.79 -2.94
C VAL A 249 -14.13 -9.95 -1.97
N PHE A 250 -13.29 -10.03 -0.96
CA PHE A 250 -13.41 -10.92 0.19
C PHE A 250 -13.69 -10.07 1.41
N TYR A 251 -14.84 -10.26 2.03
CA TYR A 251 -15.19 -9.46 3.19
C TYR A 251 -14.56 -10.03 4.46
N GLY A 252 -14.08 -9.17 5.35
CA GLY A 252 -13.63 -9.55 6.68
C GLY A 252 -14.77 -10.23 7.45
N ALA A 253 -14.47 -11.27 8.22
CA ALA A 253 -15.48 -11.92 9.05
C ALA A 253 -14.88 -12.68 10.23
N ALA A 254 -15.65 -12.76 11.31
CA ALA A 254 -15.31 -13.58 12.47
C ALA A 254 -15.06 -15.03 12.05
N GLY A 255 -13.83 -15.50 12.23
CA GLY A 255 -13.42 -16.84 11.81
C GLY A 255 -12.99 -16.95 10.34
N GLY A 256 -12.63 -15.83 9.71
CA GLY A 256 -11.89 -15.75 8.43
C GLY A 256 -12.66 -15.01 7.34
N PRO A 257 -11.94 -14.44 6.34
CA PRO A 257 -12.57 -13.72 5.25
C PRO A 257 -13.57 -14.59 4.47
N ARG A 258 -14.71 -13.99 4.09
CA ARG A 258 -15.78 -14.61 3.31
C ARG A 258 -15.74 -14.15 1.86
N THR A 259 -15.90 -15.07 0.92
CA THR A 259 -16.08 -14.71 -0.49
C THR A 259 -17.26 -13.76 -0.67
N GLY A 260 -16.99 -12.61 -1.29
CA GLY A 260 -17.93 -11.52 -1.47
C GLY A 260 -18.41 -11.36 -2.91
N GLN A 261 -18.23 -10.17 -3.47
CA GLN A 261 -18.65 -9.83 -4.84
C GLN A 261 -17.50 -10.09 -5.83
N ARG A 262 -17.86 -10.34 -7.09
CA ARG A 262 -16.96 -10.14 -8.23
C ARG A 262 -17.50 -9.01 -9.08
N VAL A 263 -16.66 -8.05 -9.42
CA VAL A 263 -17.01 -6.94 -10.32
C VAL A 263 -16.11 -6.93 -11.56
N THR A 264 -16.61 -6.31 -12.63
CA THR A 264 -15.88 -6.11 -13.90
C THR A 264 -15.63 -4.62 -14.15
N GLY A 265 -14.81 -4.30 -15.16
CA GLY A 265 -14.42 -2.92 -15.46
C GLY A 265 -13.17 -2.45 -14.71
N GLY A 266 -12.34 -3.41 -14.28
CA GLY A 266 -11.05 -3.22 -13.62
C GLY A 266 -10.37 -4.58 -13.51
N GLY A 267 -9.06 -4.60 -13.30
CA GLY A 267 -8.28 -5.83 -13.19
C GLY A 267 -6.76 -5.66 -13.23
N THR A 268 -6.24 -4.43 -13.27
CA THR A 268 -4.80 -4.17 -13.18
C THR A 268 -4.42 -3.63 -11.81
N ALA A 269 -4.95 -2.48 -11.38
CA ALA A 269 -4.71 -1.90 -10.05
C ALA A 269 -6.02 -1.69 -9.27
N VAL A 270 -5.93 -1.59 -7.94
CA VAL A 270 -7.08 -1.34 -7.05
C VAL A 270 -6.68 -0.50 -5.84
N ALA A 271 -7.56 0.39 -5.39
CA ALA A 271 -7.41 1.11 -4.13
C ALA A 271 -8.77 1.19 -3.41
N LEU A 272 -8.73 1.15 -2.08
CA LEU A 272 -9.90 1.28 -1.22
C LEU A 272 -9.77 2.52 -0.32
N GLY A 273 -10.89 3.21 -0.08
CA GLY A 273 -10.97 4.31 0.88
C GLY A 273 -12.25 5.14 0.74
N ASP A 274 -12.69 5.80 1.81
CA ASP A 274 -13.92 6.59 1.86
C ASP A 274 -13.81 7.94 1.11
N ILE A 275 -14.07 7.93 -0.21
CA ILE A 275 -14.05 9.13 -1.07
C ILE A 275 -15.23 10.05 -0.74
N ASN A 276 -16.36 9.46 -0.34
CA ASN A 276 -17.61 10.18 -0.23
C ASN A 276 -17.92 10.68 1.21
N GLY A 277 -17.23 10.15 2.21
CA GLY A 277 -17.33 10.50 3.62
C GLY A 277 -18.54 9.89 4.33
N ASP A 278 -19.05 8.75 3.87
CA ASP A 278 -20.21 8.07 4.47
C ASP A 278 -19.85 6.95 5.45
N GLY A 279 -18.55 6.66 5.61
CA GLY A 279 -18.03 5.65 6.52
C GLY A 279 -17.96 4.24 5.93
N TYR A 280 -18.17 4.09 4.62
CA TYR A 280 -17.87 2.87 3.88
C TYR A 280 -16.70 3.15 2.94
N ASP A 281 -15.70 2.28 2.90
CA ASP A 281 -14.62 2.45 1.94
C ASP A 281 -15.14 2.20 0.52
N ASP A 282 -14.82 3.15 -0.37
CA ASP A 282 -15.14 3.08 -1.79
C ASP A 282 -14.02 2.38 -2.55
N MET A 283 -14.34 1.77 -3.69
CA MET A 283 -13.35 1.05 -4.51
C MET A 283 -13.08 1.78 -5.81
N ALA A 284 -11.81 2.10 -6.07
CA ALA A 284 -11.30 2.43 -7.39
C ALA A 284 -10.54 1.24 -7.96
N ALA A 285 -10.85 0.84 -9.19
CA ALA A 285 -10.14 -0.22 -9.90
C ALA A 285 -9.85 0.20 -11.34
N SER A 286 -8.66 -0.09 -11.85
CA SER A 286 -8.27 0.30 -13.21
C SER A 286 -8.19 -0.87 -14.16
N LEU A 287 -8.30 -0.55 -15.45
CA LEU A 287 -7.82 -1.37 -16.55
C LEU A 287 -6.89 -0.50 -17.39
N THR A 288 -5.60 -0.56 -17.08
CA THR A 288 -4.57 0.34 -17.61
C THR A 288 -4.33 0.13 -19.12
N TRP A 289 -4.32 -1.12 -19.56
CA TRP A 289 -4.00 -1.52 -20.93
C TRP A 289 -5.13 -2.35 -21.54
N PRO A 290 -6.31 -1.74 -21.78
CA PRO A 290 -7.54 -2.45 -22.13
C PRO A 290 -7.43 -3.25 -23.44
N GLU A 291 -6.49 -2.92 -24.33
CA GLU A 291 -6.23 -3.60 -25.59
C GLU A 291 -5.72 -5.05 -25.44
N TYR A 292 -5.15 -5.40 -24.29
CA TYR A 292 -4.74 -6.78 -23.98
C TYR A 292 -5.89 -7.66 -23.49
N TYR A 293 -7.07 -7.07 -23.25
CA TYR A 293 -8.20 -7.75 -22.63
C TYR A 293 -9.43 -7.79 -23.54
N SER A 294 -10.23 -8.82 -23.34
CA SER A 294 -11.57 -8.98 -23.92
C SER A 294 -12.58 -8.16 -23.12
N ALA A 295 -12.39 -6.84 -23.12
CA ALA A 295 -13.23 -5.87 -22.41
C ALA A 295 -13.68 -4.75 -23.36
N ALA A 296 -14.80 -4.10 -23.02
CA ALA A 296 -15.18 -2.87 -23.70
C ALA A 296 -14.21 -1.76 -23.26
N ASP A 297 -13.61 -1.09 -24.24
CA ASP A 297 -12.68 0.01 -24.00
C ASP A 297 -13.35 1.37 -24.28
N PRO A 298 -13.64 2.17 -23.23
CA PRO A 298 -14.16 3.52 -23.38
C PRO A 298 -13.05 4.58 -23.63
N SER A 299 -11.79 4.20 -23.52
CA SER A 299 -10.61 5.08 -23.42
C SER A 299 -9.71 5.07 -24.65
N ALA A 300 -10.07 4.34 -25.72
CA ALA A 300 -9.28 4.28 -26.95
C ALA A 300 -7.80 3.88 -26.73
N GLY A 301 -7.54 2.93 -25.82
CA GLY A 301 -6.21 2.42 -25.48
C GLY A 301 -5.46 3.20 -24.40
N ALA A 302 -6.01 4.30 -23.88
CA ALA A 302 -5.35 5.10 -22.85
C ALA A 302 -5.41 4.49 -21.45
N GLY A 303 -6.38 3.61 -21.19
CA GLY A 303 -6.70 3.09 -19.86
C GLY A 303 -7.85 3.85 -19.20
N TYR A 304 -8.49 3.19 -18.23
CA TYR A 304 -9.60 3.79 -17.48
C TYR A 304 -9.68 3.28 -16.04
N VAL A 305 -10.34 4.06 -15.20
CA VAL A 305 -10.65 3.74 -13.80
C VAL A 305 -12.16 3.59 -13.65
N THR A 306 -12.60 2.59 -12.89
CA THR A 306 -13.96 2.51 -12.35
C THR A 306 -13.96 2.84 -10.88
N VAL A 307 -14.90 3.66 -10.45
CA VAL A 307 -15.15 3.96 -9.03
C VAL A 307 -16.51 3.39 -8.66
N ARG A 308 -16.56 2.63 -7.57
CA ARG A 308 -17.77 2.00 -7.04
C ARG A 308 -17.87 2.34 -5.56
N TYR A 309 -18.98 2.97 -5.18
CA TYR A 309 -19.16 3.37 -3.79
C TYR A 309 -19.51 2.19 -2.90
N GLY A 310 -18.92 2.17 -1.70
CA GLY A 310 -19.13 1.16 -0.67
C GLY A 310 -20.53 1.23 -0.05
N SER A 311 -20.92 0.17 0.65
CA SER A 311 -22.18 0.10 1.39
C SER A 311 -22.20 -1.15 2.26
N ALA A 312 -23.12 -1.21 3.21
CA ALA A 312 -23.37 -2.41 4.04
C ALA A 312 -23.69 -3.72 3.27
N THR A 313 -23.80 -3.67 1.94
CA THR A 313 -24.02 -4.85 1.08
C THR A 313 -22.91 -5.05 0.04
N GLY A 314 -21.82 -4.29 0.14
CA GLY A 314 -20.72 -4.28 -0.81
C GLY A 314 -20.69 -3.04 -1.71
N VAL A 315 -19.95 -3.16 -2.80
CA VAL A 315 -19.78 -2.10 -3.79
C VAL A 315 -20.98 -1.98 -4.74
N GLY A 316 -21.26 -0.74 -5.16
CA GLY A 316 -22.32 -0.39 -6.11
C GLY A 316 -21.93 -0.45 -7.60
N ASP A 317 -22.74 0.22 -8.42
CA ASP A 317 -22.52 0.36 -9.87
C ASP A 317 -21.28 1.23 -10.16
N PRO A 318 -20.57 0.97 -11.29
CA PRO A 318 -19.34 1.68 -11.60
C PRO A 318 -19.62 3.06 -12.22
N MET A 319 -18.86 4.05 -11.78
CA MET A 319 -18.58 5.27 -12.52
C MET A 319 -17.26 5.11 -13.27
N VAL A 320 -17.29 5.23 -14.59
CA VAL A 320 -16.09 5.11 -15.44
C VAL A 320 -15.44 6.49 -15.62
N ILE A 321 -14.12 6.54 -15.49
CA ILE A 321 -13.29 7.74 -15.61
C ILE A 321 -12.09 7.43 -16.52
N HIS A 322 -11.80 8.34 -17.46
CA HIS A 322 -10.64 8.35 -18.35
C HIS A 322 -10.33 9.79 -18.78
N GLN A 323 -9.26 10.06 -19.53
CA GLN A 323 -8.79 11.42 -19.83
C GLN A 323 -9.76 12.24 -20.69
N ASN A 324 -10.55 11.61 -21.56
CA ASN A 324 -11.63 12.27 -22.31
C ASN A 324 -12.94 12.46 -21.50
N SER A 325 -13.00 12.01 -20.25
CA SER A 325 -14.18 12.23 -19.40
C SER A 325 -14.41 13.72 -19.17
N ALA A 326 -15.67 14.15 -19.21
CA ALA A 326 -16.01 15.58 -19.08
C ALA A 326 -15.51 16.17 -17.75
N GLY A 327 -14.62 17.16 -17.85
CA GLY A 327 -14.03 17.86 -16.70
C GLY A 327 -12.63 17.37 -16.30
N VAL A 328 -12.18 16.23 -16.83
CA VAL A 328 -10.82 15.73 -16.68
C VAL A 328 -9.90 16.46 -17.69
N PRO A 329 -8.81 17.09 -17.24
CA PRO A 329 -7.81 17.66 -18.13
C PRO A 329 -7.04 16.57 -18.88
N GLY A 330 -6.78 16.80 -20.16
CA GLY A 330 -6.05 15.88 -21.03
C GLY A 330 -6.90 15.43 -22.21
N ALA A 331 -6.42 14.42 -22.91
CA ALA A 331 -7.15 13.64 -23.90
C ALA A 331 -6.73 12.18 -23.75
N ASP A 332 -7.56 11.25 -24.21
CA ASP A 332 -7.10 9.86 -24.30
C ASP A 332 -6.10 9.72 -25.45
N GLU A 333 -4.91 9.22 -25.15
CA GLU A 333 -3.90 8.84 -26.14
C GLU A 333 -3.48 7.38 -25.91
N ASP A 334 -3.28 6.64 -27.01
CA ASP A 334 -2.96 5.21 -26.94
C ASP A 334 -1.69 5.00 -26.10
N ALA A 335 -1.80 4.13 -25.10
CA ALA A 335 -0.77 3.81 -24.14
C ALA A 335 -0.39 4.90 -23.10
N ASP A 336 -1.27 5.87 -22.80
CA ASP A 336 -1.06 6.83 -21.69
C ASP A 336 -0.98 6.17 -20.30
N GLY A 337 -1.62 5.01 -20.14
CA GLY A 337 -1.60 4.27 -18.88
C GLY A 337 -2.44 4.92 -17.77
N PHE A 338 -3.57 5.55 -18.12
CA PHE A 338 -4.48 6.12 -17.13
C PHE A 338 -5.00 5.04 -16.18
N GLY A 339 -4.60 5.14 -14.90
CA GLY A 339 -4.83 4.12 -13.88
C GLY A 339 -3.71 3.09 -13.77
N SER A 340 -2.47 3.41 -14.15
CA SER A 340 -1.31 2.53 -13.93
C SER A 340 -0.97 2.31 -12.46
N SER A 341 -1.36 3.24 -11.60
CA SER A 341 -1.38 3.07 -10.14
C SER A 341 -2.53 3.87 -9.54
N LEU A 342 -3.00 3.48 -8.34
CA LEU A 342 -4.13 4.12 -7.66
C LEU A 342 -3.81 4.32 -6.18
N ALA A 343 -4.30 5.43 -5.60
CA ALA A 343 -4.32 5.62 -4.16
C ALA A 343 -5.55 6.44 -3.74
N ILE A 344 -6.12 6.12 -2.59
CA ILE A 344 -7.23 6.86 -1.97
C ILE A 344 -6.80 7.33 -0.58
N GLY A 345 -6.96 8.62 -0.29
CA GLY A 345 -6.61 9.17 1.03
C GLY A 345 -6.94 10.65 1.19
N ASP A 346 -7.17 11.10 2.42
CA ASP A 346 -7.56 12.49 2.72
C ASP A 346 -6.34 13.43 2.73
N ILE A 347 -6.10 14.05 1.57
CA ILE A 347 -5.02 15.03 1.35
C ILE A 347 -5.37 16.36 2.04
N THR A 348 -6.66 16.64 2.24
CA THR A 348 -7.10 17.98 2.66
C THR A 348 -7.56 18.09 4.09
N ALA A 349 -7.61 16.96 4.80
CA ALA A 349 -8.13 16.81 6.15
C ALA A 349 -9.57 17.30 6.28
N ASP A 350 -10.39 17.08 5.25
CA ASP A 350 -11.79 17.50 5.22
C ASP A 350 -12.80 16.38 5.51
N GLY A 351 -12.29 15.18 5.78
CA GLY A 351 -13.05 13.97 6.10
C GLY A 351 -13.56 13.22 4.87
N ARG A 352 -13.07 13.54 3.67
CA ARG A 352 -13.34 12.80 2.43
C ARG A 352 -12.04 12.55 1.70
N ALA A 353 -11.83 11.32 1.28
CA ALA A 353 -10.60 10.95 0.59
C ALA A 353 -10.55 11.50 -0.84
N GLU A 354 -9.37 11.91 -1.26
CA GLU A 354 -9.04 12.16 -2.66
C GLU A 354 -8.65 10.85 -3.35
N LEU A 355 -8.95 10.76 -4.65
CA LEU A 355 -8.46 9.69 -5.53
C LEU A 355 -7.27 10.22 -6.35
N VAL A 356 -6.13 9.53 -6.28
CA VAL A 356 -4.95 9.79 -7.11
C VAL A 356 -4.80 8.66 -8.12
N VAL A 357 -4.57 9.02 -9.38
CA VAL A 357 -4.47 8.11 -10.52
C VAL A 357 -3.13 8.36 -11.22
N GLY A 358 -2.28 7.34 -11.31
CA GLY A 358 -1.08 7.35 -12.12
C GLY A 358 -1.40 7.33 -13.62
N VAL A 359 -0.62 8.08 -14.40
CA VAL A 359 -0.71 8.16 -15.87
C VAL A 359 0.72 8.17 -16.40
N ASP A 360 1.42 7.07 -16.16
CA ASP A 360 2.88 6.96 -16.32
C ASP A 360 3.34 7.01 -17.78
N GLY A 361 2.48 6.65 -18.72
CA GLY A 361 2.71 6.76 -20.17
C GLY A 361 2.47 8.15 -20.77
N GLU A 362 1.99 9.13 -20.00
CA GLU A 362 1.62 10.45 -20.55
C GLU A 362 2.78 11.16 -21.27
N ASP A 363 2.50 11.67 -22.46
CA ASP A 363 3.38 12.55 -23.22
C ASP A 363 3.29 14.02 -22.71
N LEU A 364 4.42 14.58 -22.25
CA LEU A 364 4.49 16.00 -21.87
C LEU A 364 5.05 16.83 -23.03
N GLY A 365 4.15 17.28 -23.91
CA GLY A 365 4.49 18.07 -25.09
C GLY A 365 5.23 17.24 -26.13
N SER A 366 6.56 17.31 -26.18
CA SER A 366 7.38 16.45 -27.05
C SER A 366 8.17 15.38 -26.29
N THR A 367 8.07 15.37 -24.97
CA THR A 367 8.74 14.40 -24.11
C THR A 367 7.84 13.19 -23.96
N LYS A 368 8.21 12.09 -24.61
CA LYS A 368 7.45 10.85 -24.67
C LYS A 368 7.42 10.13 -23.32
N ASN A 369 6.28 9.58 -22.90
CA ASN A 369 6.16 8.75 -21.69
C ASN A 369 6.85 9.36 -20.45
N ALA A 370 6.71 10.67 -20.28
CA ALA A 370 7.28 11.36 -19.12
C ALA A 370 6.48 11.02 -17.86
N GLY A 371 5.17 10.84 -18.03
CA GLY A 371 4.25 10.48 -16.97
C GLY A 371 3.69 11.67 -16.19
N ASP A 372 2.58 11.42 -15.50
CA ASP A 372 1.79 12.39 -14.76
C ASP A 372 0.96 11.67 -13.67
N VAL A 373 0.34 12.43 -12.77
CA VAL A 373 -0.73 11.95 -11.89
C VAL A 373 -1.95 12.85 -11.98
N ALA A 374 -3.15 12.26 -12.01
CA ALA A 374 -4.42 12.97 -11.90
C ALA A 374 -5.00 12.83 -10.49
N VAL A 375 -5.35 13.97 -9.88
CA VAL A 375 -5.85 14.04 -8.50
C VAL A 375 -7.29 14.54 -8.52
N PHE A 376 -8.21 13.70 -8.08
CA PHE A 376 -9.64 13.98 -8.02
C PHE A 376 -10.07 14.25 -6.58
N ARG A 377 -10.91 15.28 -6.40
CA ARG A 377 -11.45 15.61 -5.07
C ARG A 377 -12.56 14.64 -4.66
N GLY A 378 -12.53 14.23 -3.40
CA GLY A 378 -13.68 13.61 -2.74
C GLY A 378 -14.78 14.64 -2.48
N SER A 379 -16.02 14.18 -2.49
CA SER A 379 -17.21 14.99 -2.18
C SER A 379 -18.30 14.10 -1.60
N ALA A 380 -19.30 14.67 -0.92
CA ALA A 380 -20.44 13.90 -0.43
C ALA A 380 -21.29 13.23 -1.53
N SER A 381 -20.98 13.48 -2.82
CA SER A 381 -21.56 12.79 -3.97
C SER A 381 -20.56 11.87 -4.66
N GLY A 382 -19.43 11.59 -4.00
CA GLY A 382 -18.31 10.82 -4.51
C GLY A 382 -17.27 11.65 -5.25
N VAL A 383 -16.62 11.05 -6.25
CA VAL A 383 -15.52 11.66 -7.01
C VAL A 383 -15.98 12.90 -7.77
N SER A 384 -15.26 14.01 -7.58
CA SER A 384 -15.48 15.25 -8.33
C SER A 384 -14.71 15.25 -9.65
N MET A 385 -15.46 15.33 -10.75
CA MET A 385 -14.91 15.50 -12.11
C MET A 385 -14.50 16.95 -12.42
N SER A 386 -14.74 17.88 -11.50
CA SER A 386 -14.39 19.30 -11.69
C SER A 386 -13.17 19.68 -10.86
N GLY A 387 -12.25 20.43 -11.45
CA GLY A 387 -11.06 20.89 -10.73
C GLY A 387 -10.04 19.79 -10.46
N VAL A 388 -10.03 18.74 -11.28
CA VAL A 388 -9.00 17.69 -11.28
C VAL A 388 -7.63 18.35 -11.50
N VAL A 389 -6.67 18.00 -10.65
CA VAL A 389 -5.30 18.55 -10.70
C VAL A 389 -4.40 17.52 -11.37
N ARG A 390 -3.59 17.96 -12.33
CA ARG A 390 -2.53 17.16 -12.97
C ARG A 390 -1.16 17.60 -12.42
N ILE A 391 -0.28 16.65 -12.12
CA ILE A 391 1.05 16.90 -11.56
C ILE A 391 2.09 15.98 -12.19
N SER A 392 3.09 16.57 -12.84
CA SER A 392 4.25 15.85 -13.34
C SER A 392 5.56 16.52 -12.91
N GLN A 393 6.71 15.99 -13.34
CA GLN A 393 8.00 16.66 -13.21
C GLN A 393 8.03 18.05 -13.89
N GLY A 394 7.14 18.29 -14.87
CA GLY A 394 6.98 19.60 -15.51
C GLY A 394 6.22 20.63 -14.68
N THR A 395 5.56 20.23 -13.60
CA THR A 395 4.74 21.11 -12.76
C THR A 395 5.62 22.06 -11.95
N THR A 396 5.25 23.34 -11.93
CA THR A 396 5.99 24.36 -11.18
C THR A 396 6.13 23.98 -9.70
N GLY A 397 7.37 23.93 -9.23
CA GLY A 397 7.72 23.59 -7.84
C GLY A 397 8.14 22.13 -7.64
N VAL A 398 7.78 21.23 -8.56
CA VAL A 398 8.25 19.84 -8.55
C VAL A 398 9.73 19.84 -8.99
N PRO A 399 10.67 19.30 -8.19
CA PRO A 399 12.08 19.25 -8.56
C PRO A 399 12.34 18.28 -9.73
N GLY A 400 13.34 18.59 -10.55
CA GLY A 400 13.70 17.79 -11.73
C GLY A 400 13.15 18.38 -13.02
N GLY A 401 13.22 17.61 -14.10
CA GLY A 401 12.56 17.91 -15.36
C GLY A 401 12.06 16.61 -15.97
N PRO A 402 11.02 16.65 -16.82
CA PRO A 402 10.55 15.44 -17.49
C PRO A 402 11.55 15.04 -18.58
N GLU A 403 12.00 13.80 -18.54
CA GLU A 403 12.72 13.11 -19.60
C GLU A 403 11.86 12.02 -20.25
N THR A 404 12.32 11.51 -21.39
CA THR A 404 11.60 10.46 -22.12
C THR A 404 11.72 9.14 -21.39
N ASP A 405 10.58 8.47 -21.22
CA ASP A 405 10.43 7.18 -20.55
C ASP A 405 10.76 7.20 -19.04
N ASP A 406 10.58 8.33 -18.34
CA ASP A 406 10.77 8.37 -16.87
C ASP A 406 9.67 7.64 -16.10
N LEU A 407 8.44 7.66 -16.66
CA LEU A 407 7.25 7.01 -16.11
C LEU A 407 6.84 7.56 -14.73
N PHE A 408 6.82 8.89 -14.57
CA PHE A 408 6.32 9.53 -13.36
C PHE A 408 4.85 9.17 -13.12
N GLY A 409 4.50 8.76 -11.90
CA GLY A 409 3.18 8.18 -11.62
C GLY A 409 3.17 6.65 -11.69
N GLY A 410 4.33 6.02 -11.90
CA GLY A 410 4.44 4.56 -11.96
C GLY A 410 3.97 3.87 -10.67
N GLN A 411 4.17 4.47 -9.51
CA GLN A 411 3.54 4.08 -8.24
C GLN A 411 3.13 5.33 -7.46
N VAL A 412 1.99 5.29 -6.76
CA VAL A 412 1.49 6.37 -5.91
C VAL A 412 1.07 5.84 -4.53
N ARG A 413 1.32 6.62 -3.47
CA ARG A 413 0.81 6.35 -2.12
C ARG A 413 0.49 7.65 -1.39
N LEU A 414 -0.55 7.61 -0.57
CA LEU A 414 -0.98 8.72 0.27
C LEU A 414 -0.76 8.39 1.74
N ALA A 415 0.06 9.19 2.43
CA ALA A 415 0.30 9.03 3.87
C ALA A 415 0.79 10.34 4.51
N ASP A 416 0.48 10.57 5.79
CA ASP A 416 0.90 11.76 6.54
C ASP A 416 2.34 11.61 7.08
N TYR A 417 3.34 11.71 6.19
CA TYR A 417 4.76 11.52 6.54
C TYR A 417 5.29 12.59 7.50
N ASN A 418 4.68 13.77 7.51
CA ASN A 418 5.10 14.89 8.34
C ASN A 418 4.26 15.08 9.63
N HIS A 419 3.23 14.26 9.81
CA HIS A 419 2.32 14.23 10.95
C HIS A 419 1.54 15.55 11.15
N ASN A 420 1.09 16.20 10.06
CA ASN A 420 0.27 17.42 10.11
C ASN A 420 -1.26 17.16 10.01
N GLY A 421 -1.66 15.90 9.92
CA GLY A 421 -3.04 15.44 9.78
C GLY A 421 -3.56 15.44 8.35
N LYS A 422 -2.70 15.53 7.33
CA LYS A 422 -3.05 15.47 5.90
C LYS A 422 -2.18 14.42 5.22
N ALA A 423 -2.77 13.67 4.31
CA ALA A 423 -1.97 12.79 3.47
C ALA A 423 -1.07 13.60 2.52
N ASP A 424 0.21 13.27 2.52
CA ASP A 424 1.18 13.69 1.51
C ASP A 424 1.22 12.62 0.40
N LEU A 425 1.49 13.04 -0.84
CA LEU A 425 1.68 12.11 -1.97
C LEU A 425 3.14 11.70 -2.09
N ALA A 426 3.40 10.40 -2.04
CA ALA A 426 4.61 9.78 -2.55
C ALA A 426 4.34 9.29 -3.99
N VAL A 427 5.21 9.62 -4.93
CA VAL A 427 5.08 9.22 -6.34
C VAL A 427 6.43 8.84 -6.91
N THR A 428 6.50 7.71 -7.62
CA THR A 428 7.75 7.23 -8.21
C THR A 428 7.80 7.45 -9.72
N ALA A 429 9.02 7.50 -10.24
CA ALA A 429 9.33 7.38 -11.65
C ALA A 429 10.46 6.34 -11.75
N PRO A 430 10.15 5.03 -11.85
CA PRO A 430 11.16 3.97 -11.71
C PRO A 430 12.20 3.96 -12.84
N PHE A 431 11.90 4.62 -13.95
CA PHE A 431 12.76 4.65 -15.13
C PHE A 431 13.57 5.95 -15.26
N GLU A 432 13.34 6.90 -14.34
CA GLU A 432 14.10 8.14 -14.18
C GLU A 432 15.61 7.93 -14.36
N ASN A 433 16.23 8.80 -15.15
CA ASN A 433 17.68 8.83 -15.39
C ASN A 433 18.25 7.49 -15.88
N GLY A 434 17.54 6.81 -16.80
CA GLY A 434 17.99 5.57 -17.40
C GLY A 434 17.85 4.36 -16.48
N ARG A 435 16.67 4.19 -15.87
CA ARG A 435 16.32 3.11 -14.92
C ARG A 435 17.02 3.19 -13.59
N ASN A 436 17.51 4.36 -13.20
CA ASN A 436 17.96 4.59 -11.84
C ASN A 436 16.75 4.62 -10.90
N GLY A 437 15.70 5.32 -11.31
CA GLY A 437 14.49 5.50 -10.53
C GLY A 437 14.63 6.58 -9.46
N ALA A 438 13.51 7.20 -9.13
CA ALA A 438 13.41 8.23 -8.11
C ALA A 438 12.02 8.26 -7.46
N LEU A 439 11.96 8.90 -6.29
CA LEU A 439 10.75 9.14 -5.52
C LEU A 439 10.58 10.65 -5.31
N TRP A 440 9.38 11.16 -5.56
CA TRP A 440 8.96 12.49 -5.18
C TRP A 440 7.99 12.43 -4.01
N THR A 441 8.03 13.48 -3.19
CA THR A 441 7.00 13.73 -2.17
C THR A 441 6.39 15.10 -2.39
N LEU A 442 5.06 15.18 -2.28
CA LEU A 442 4.28 16.41 -2.41
C LEU A 442 3.39 16.57 -1.18
N LEU A 443 3.44 17.75 -0.56
CA LEU A 443 2.75 17.97 0.71
C LEU A 443 1.25 18.16 0.51
N GLY A 444 0.47 17.45 1.32
CA GLY A 444 -0.97 17.66 1.43
C GLY A 444 -1.29 19.03 2.03
N THR A 445 -2.28 19.71 1.47
CA THR A 445 -2.78 20.99 2.00
C THR A 445 -4.29 21.01 2.02
N ALA A 446 -4.89 21.89 2.83
CA ALA A 446 -6.35 22.06 2.84
C ALA A 446 -6.94 22.48 1.46
N SER A 447 -6.09 22.97 0.55
CA SER A 447 -6.47 23.30 -0.83
C SER A 447 -6.10 22.23 -1.85
N GLY A 448 -5.54 21.09 -1.42
CA GLY A 448 -5.11 19.97 -2.25
C GLY A 448 -3.60 19.97 -2.49
N LEU A 449 -3.15 19.17 -3.45
CA LEU A 449 -1.74 19.08 -3.84
C LEU A 449 -1.31 20.24 -4.74
N THR A 450 -0.06 20.66 -4.57
CA THR A 450 0.66 21.56 -5.48
C THR A 450 2.12 21.11 -5.57
N GLY A 451 2.89 21.63 -6.54
CA GLY A 451 4.35 21.41 -6.56
C GLY A 451 5.11 22.19 -5.47
N SER A 452 4.46 23.05 -4.68
CA SER A 452 5.18 23.86 -3.69
C SER A 452 5.64 23.01 -2.51
N GLY A 453 6.94 23.04 -2.21
CA GLY A 453 7.52 22.29 -1.11
C GLY A 453 7.79 20.82 -1.42
N SER A 454 7.59 20.39 -2.67
CA SER A 454 7.91 19.05 -3.12
C SER A 454 9.40 18.73 -2.99
N LYS A 455 9.71 17.47 -2.73
CA LYS A 455 11.09 16.95 -2.68
C LYS A 455 11.25 15.79 -3.65
N VAL A 456 12.49 15.54 -4.06
CA VAL A 456 12.89 14.35 -4.83
C VAL A 456 14.00 13.62 -4.08
N PHE A 457 14.00 12.30 -4.17
CA PHE A 457 15.01 11.39 -3.66
C PHE A 457 15.41 10.43 -4.79
N GLY A 458 16.60 10.62 -5.34
CA GLY A 458 17.13 9.77 -6.40
C GLY A 458 17.92 8.57 -5.88
N SER A 459 18.30 7.68 -6.80
CA SER A 459 19.21 6.58 -6.50
C SER A 459 20.54 7.02 -5.84
N ASP A 460 21.08 8.20 -6.18
CA ASP A 460 22.32 8.69 -5.57
C ASP A 460 22.13 9.13 -4.11
N ASP A 461 21.00 9.76 -3.78
CA ASP A 461 20.62 10.04 -2.38
C ASP A 461 20.52 8.73 -1.62
N TYR A 462 19.89 7.74 -2.27
CA TYR A 462 19.89 6.28 -2.14
C TYR A 462 21.23 5.56 -1.91
N GLY A 463 22.36 6.13 -2.34
CA GLY A 463 23.64 5.40 -2.45
C GLY A 463 23.50 4.10 -3.25
N LEU A 464 22.53 4.07 -4.17
CA LEU A 464 22.21 2.95 -5.04
C LEU A 464 23.04 3.04 -6.32
N ALA A 465 23.28 1.90 -6.96
CA ALA A 465 23.98 1.87 -8.24
C ALA A 465 23.03 2.27 -9.38
N ASN A 466 23.59 2.67 -10.52
CA ASN A 466 22.78 2.91 -11.72
C ASN A 466 22.00 1.65 -12.14
N GLY A 467 20.80 1.84 -12.68
CA GLY A 467 19.92 0.74 -13.07
C GLY A 467 19.25 0.02 -11.89
N SER A 468 19.24 0.62 -10.69
CA SER A 468 18.61 0.01 -9.51
C SER A 468 17.08 -0.02 -9.57
N ARG A 469 16.45 0.77 -10.46
CA ARG A 469 14.99 0.81 -10.67
C ARG A 469 14.25 1.09 -9.35
N LEU A 470 14.65 2.16 -8.66
CA LEU A 470 14.04 2.60 -7.42
C LEU A 470 12.58 2.99 -7.64
N GLY A 471 11.66 2.31 -6.94
CA GLY A 471 10.24 2.66 -6.94
C GLY A 471 9.39 1.93 -7.98
N GLU A 472 9.80 0.72 -8.39
CA GLU A 472 8.98 -0.18 -9.22
C GLU A 472 7.82 -0.78 -8.43
N SER A 473 7.93 -0.84 -7.11
CA SER A 473 6.85 -1.13 -6.18
C SER A 473 6.98 -0.23 -4.96
N LEU A 474 5.87 -0.01 -4.28
CA LEU A 474 5.77 0.81 -3.10
C LEU A 474 5.06 0.04 -1.99
N LEU A 475 5.24 0.46 -0.74
CA LEU A 475 4.42 0.00 0.38
C LEU A 475 2.94 0.28 0.07
N ASP A 476 2.08 -0.72 0.25
CA ASP A 476 0.62 -0.63 0.14
C ASP A 476 -0.09 -0.15 1.41
#